data_AF-A0A975J5J8-F1
#
_entry.id   AF-A0A975J5J8-F1
#
_cell.length_a   1.000
_cell.length_b   1.000
_cell.length_c   1.000
_cell.angle_alpha   90.00
_cell.angle_beta   90.00
_cell.angle_gamma   90.00
#
_symmetry.space_group_name_H-M   'P 1'
#
loop_
_entity.id
_entity.type
_entity.pdbx_description
1 polymer ?
#
loop_
_entity_poly.entity_id
_entity_poly.type
_entity_poly.pdbx_seq_one_letter_code
_entity_poly.pdbx_strand_id
1 'polypeptide(L)'
;MYLFRKLWNPEMFQGQYKRKNYFEGWYYKLIDSPKKNVWAIIPGVAYGKCQDDSHAFIQVIEANSCKVHYFKYDINSFKFNNKDFHVQIENNHFYRNGIMLDLKNENSLIKGELSFNNIVPFPKKFFNPGIMGPFSFIPFMECYHGIVNIHHEIEGKIFENNTGIDFTSGYGYIEKDWGKSFPEAWIWLQSNHFTQDNISVMFSIAKIPWFRSHFTGFLSFLRIDNEILMFATYTGAKIKKLEYKNNILDVSISSSKYILEMKATFSKGGILKAPKNGMMDRDISESITSAVEVKLYDSKSKKVVFSGEGLNTGLEVVGDVEQFYFN
;
A
#
# COMPACT_ATOMS: atom_id res chain seq x y z
N MET A 1 -22.62 16.45 -2.41
CA MET A 1 -21.33 16.90 -1.83
C MET A 1 -20.27 15.79 -1.77
N TYR A 2 -20.61 14.58 -1.30
CA TYR A 2 -19.67 13.44 -1.21
C TYR A 2 -18.98 13.05 -2.54
N LEU A 3 -19.72 12.98 -3.66
CA LEU A 3 -19.18 12.65 -4.99
C LEU A 3 -18.01 13.56 -5.41
N PHE A 4 -18.09 14.86 -5.11
CA PHE A 4 -17.00 15.79 -5.37
C PHE A 4 -15.88 15.62 -4.35
N ARG A 5 -16.21 15.52 -3.07
CA ARG A 5 -15.21 15.40 -2.00
C ARG A 5 -14.31 14.19 -2.19
N LYS A 6 -14.88 13.02 -2.51
CA LYS A 6 -14.12 11.78 -2.63
C LYS A 6 -13.07 11.79 -3.76
N LEU A 7 -13.26 12.63 -4.79
CA LEU A 7 -12.34 12.77 -5.92
C LEU A 7 -11.00 13.40 -5.52
N TRP A 8 -11.02 14.35 -4.57
CA TRP A 8 -9.81 14.96 -3.99
C TRP A 8 -9.38 14.33 -2.66
N ASN A 9 -10.09 13.29 -2.22
CA ASN A 9 -9.82 12.57 -0.99
C ASN A 9 -9.83 11.07 -1.26
N PRO A 10 -8.81 10.55 -1.99
CA PRO A 10 -8.74 9.13 -2.35
C PRO A 10 -8.75 8.21 -1.12
N GLU A 11 -8.32 8.68 0.05
CA GLU A 11 -8.37 7.94 1.31
C GLU A 11 -9.78 7.63 1.79
N MET A 12 -10.79 8.43 1.40
CA MET A 12 -12.17 8.16 1.77
C MET A 12 -12.70 6.92 1.05
N PHE A 13 -13.73 6.29 1.61
CA PHE A 13 -14.48 5.26 0.88
C PHE A 13 -14.93 5.81 -0.47
N GLN A 14 -14.80 5.05 -1.55
CA GLN A 14 -15.14 5.43 -2.93
C GLN A 14 -16.34 4.63 -3.44
N GLY A 15 -16.62 3.50 -2.80
CA GLY A 15 -17.59 2.48 -3.20
C GLY A 15 -19.05 2.73 -2.79
N GLN A 16 -19.43 3.90 -2.25
CA GLN A 16 -20.81 4.12 -1.74
C GLN A 16 -21.92 3.73 -2.72
N TYR A 17 -21.70 3.90 -4.02
CA TYR A 17 -22.67 3.60 -5.08
C TYR A 17 -22.37 2.31 -5.84
N LYS A 18 -21.43 1.49 -5.35
CA LYS A 18 -21.09 0.18 -5.90
C LYS A 18 -21.86 -0.90 -5.16
N ARG A 19 -22.25 -1.95 -5.89
CA ARG A 19 -23.09 -3.05 -5.37
C ARG A 19 -22.62 -4.43 -5.81
N LYS A 20 -21.69 -4.50 -6.76
CA LYS A 20 -21.16 -5.74 -7.33
C LYS A 20 -19.82 -5.52 -8.02
N ASN A 21 -19.04 -6.59 -8.15
CA ASN A 21 -17.72 -6.63 -8.79
C ASN A 21 -16.83 -5.47 -8.36
N TYR A 22 -16.74 -5.22 -7.06
CA TYR A 22 -15.98 -4.10 -6.53
C TYR A 22 -15.31 -4.48 -5.22
N PHE A 23 -14.07 -4.04 -5.04
CA PHE A 23 -13.36 -4.15 -3.79
C PHE A 23 -12.86 -2.78 -3.37
N GLU A 24 -12.62 -2.62 -2.08
CA GLU A 24 -11.94 -1.46 -1.52
C GLU A 24 -11.32 -1.84 -0.18
N GLY A 25 -10.04 -1.53 -0.01
CA GLY A 25 -9.30 -1.84 1.21
C GLY A 25 -8.19 -0.83 1.50
N TRP A 26 -7.83 -0.72 2.77
CA TRP A 26 -6.77 0.16 3.25
C TRP A 26 -5.69 -0.69 3.90
N TYR A 27 -4.45 -0.56 3.45
CA TYR A 27 -3.32 -1.30 3.97
C TYR A 27 -2.58 -0.45 5.00
N TYR A 28 -2.56 -0.91 6.26
CA TYR A 28 -1.81 -0.32 7.35
C TYR A 28 -0.59 -1.18 7.62
N LYS A 29 0.62 -0.65 7.42
CA LYS A 29 1.86 -1.29 7.83
C LYS A 29 2.38 -0.64 9.10
N LEU A 30 2.68 -1.46 10.09
CA LEU A 30 3.01 -1.07 11.45
C LEU A 30 4.30 -1.78 11.86
N ILE A 31 5.28 -1.03 12.32
CA ILE A 31 6.57 -1.57 12.74
C ILE A 31 6.92 -0.97 14.09
N ASP A 32 7.24 -1.81 15.06
CA ASP A 32 7.64 -1.37 16.39
C ASP A 32 9.01 -0.68 16.42
N SER A 33 9.30 0.07 17.49
CA SER A 33 10.57 0.80 17.61
C SER A 33 11.81 -0.13 17.54
N PRO A 34 11.82 -1.33 18.15
CA PRO A 34 12.90 -2.30 17.98
C PRO A 34 13.03 -2.89 16.56
N LYS A 35 12.09 -2.61 15.66
CA LYS A 35 12.01 -3.15 14.29
C LYS A 35 11.90 -4.68 14.25
N LYS A 36 11.39 -5.27 15.33
CA LYS A 36 11.23 -6.72 15.50
C LYS A 36 9.83 -7.16 15.15
N ASN A 37 8.81 -6.37 15.42
CA ASN A 37 7.42 -6.71 15.12
C ASN A 37 6.96 -5.89 13.93
N VAL A 38 6.61 -6.57 12.85
CA VAL A 38 6.13 -5.96 11.61
C VAL A 38 4.79 -6.59 11.30
N TRP A 39 3.76 -5.76 11.25
CA TRP A 39 2.37 -6.17 11.04
C TRP A 39 1.77 -5.40 9.87
N ALA A 40 0.95 -6.07 9.06
CA ALA A 40 0.06 -5.41 8.12
C ALA A 40 -1.40 -5.72 8.45
N ILE A 41 -2.25 -4.69 8.43
CA ILE A 41 -3.68 -4.81 8.75
C ILE A 41 -4.48 -4.17 7.63
N ILE A 42 -5.42 -4.92 7.07
CA ILE A 42 -6.16 -4.56 5.85
C ILE A 42 -7.66 -4.69 6.10
N PRO A 43 -8.34 -3.65 6.61
CA PRO A 43 -9.79 -3.55 6.54
C PRO A 43 -10.27 -3.34 5.10
N GLY A 44 -11.41 -3.92 4.75
CA GLY A 44 -12.00 -3.69 3.44
C GLY A 44 -13.39 -4.28 3.24
N VAL A 45 -13.90 -4.09 2.03
CA VAL A 45 -15.12 -4.71 1.51
C VAL A 45 -14.86 -5.39 0.18
N ALA A 46 -15.55 -6.50 -0.02
CA ALA A 46 -15.64 -7.23 -1.27
C ALA A 46 -17.12 -7.31 -1.66
N TYR A 47 -17.47 -6.72 -2.81
CA TYR A 47 -18.78 -6.85 -3.42
C TYR A 47 -18.67 -7.85 -4.58
N GLY A 48 -19.23 -9.04 -4.37
CA GLY A 48 -19.25 -10.12 -5.35
C GLY A 48 -20.26 -9.92 -6.48
N LYS A 49 -20.74 -11.01 -7.10
CA LYS A 49 -21.76 -10.93 -8.14
C LYS A 49 -23.16 -10.75 -7.55
N CYS A 50 -23.42 -11.44 -6.44
CA CYS A 50 -24.62 -11.29 -5.63
C CYS A 50 -24.27 -10.81 -4.21
N GLN A 51 -25.30 -10.55 -3.41
CA GLN A 51 -25.15 -10.11 -2.03
C GLN A 51 -24.52 -11.20 -1.15
N ASP A 52 -24.83 -12.47 -1.40
CA ASP A 52 -24.30 -13.62 -0.63
C ASP A 52 -22.79 -13.82 -0.82
N ASP A 53 -22.26 -13.40 -1.98
CA ASP A 53 -20.83 -13.38 -2.26
C ASP A 53 -20.12 -12.18 -1.60
N SER A 54 -20.87 -11.20 -1.10
CA SER A 54 -20.32 -9.95 -0.59
C SER A 54 -20.05 -10.01 0.90
N HIS A 55 -18.92 -9.46 1.34
CA HIS A 55 -18.56 -9.42 2.75
C HIS A 55 -17.61 -8.28 3.07
N ALA A 56 -17.66 -7.84 4.32
CA ALA A 56 -16.61 -7.02 4.88
C ALA A 56 -15.51 -7.93 5.44
N PHE A 57 -14.28 -7.45 5.49
CA PHE A 57 -13.16 -8.23 6.00
C PHE A 57 -12.14 -7.36 6.71
N ILE A 58 -11.38 -8.02 7.59
CA ILE A 58 -10.13 -7.50 8.14
C ILE A 58 -9.10 -8.61 7.97
N GLN A 59 -8.04 -8.33 7.21
CA GLN A 59 -6.93 -9.26 7.02
C GLN A 59 -5.72 -8.77 7.83
N VAL A 60 -5.10 -9.65 8.61
CA VAL A 60 -3.94 -9.34 9.45
C VAL A 60 -2.79 -10.24 9.05
N ILE A 61 -1.62 -9.66 8.81
CA ILE A 61 -0.39 -10.34 8.41
C ILE A 61 0.66 -10.07 9.47
N GLU A 62 1.17 -11.13 10.10
CA GLU A 62 2.31 -11.07 10.99
C GLU A 62 3.57 -11.49 10.22
N ALA A 63 4.46 -10.53 9.96
CA ALA A 63 5.58 -10.69 9.05
C ALA A 63 6.54 -11.84 9.42
N ASN A 64 6.85 -11.97 10.71
CA ASN A 64 7.88 -12.89 11.18
C ASN A 64 7.44 -14.34 11.12
N SER A 65 6.17 -14.59 11.44
CA SER A 65 5.59 -15.91 11.43
C SER A 65 5.00 -16.27 10.07
N CYS A 66 4.88 -15.30 9.15
CA CYS A 66 4.14 -15.39 7.90
C CYS A 66 2.66 -15.80 8.10
N LYS A 67 2.12 -15.66 9.32
CA LYS A 67 0.72 -15.97 9.62
C LYS A 67 -0.16 -14.89 9.02
N VAL A 68 -1.23 -15.35 8.38
CA VAL A 68 -2.27 -14.49 7.84
C VAL A 68 -3.61 -14.90 8.44
N HIS A 69 -4.28 -13.95 9.07
CA HIS A 69 -5.63 -14.11 9.59
C HIS A 69 -6.60 -13.36 8.69
N TYR A 70 -7.71 -14.00 8.33
CA TYR A 70 -8.78 -13.39 7.54
C TYR A 70 -10.08 -13.44 8.33
N PHE A 71 -10.50 -12.30 8.86
CA PHE A 71 -11.74 -12.16 9.61
C PHE A 71 -12.83 -11.71 8.63
N LYS A 72 -13.82 -12.57 8.40
CA LYS A 72 -14.97 -12.30 7.51
C LYS A 72 -16.16 -11.80 8.35
N TYR A 73 -16.81 -10.74 7.88
CA TYR A 73 -17.97 -10.12 8.51
C TYR A 73 -19.11 -9.97 7.51
N ASP A 74 -20.33 -9.82 8.02
CA ASP A 74 -21.47 -9.46 7.20
C ASP A 74 -21.21 -8.11 6.51
N ILE A 75 -21.65 -7.98 5.26
CA ILE A 75 -21.41 -6.76 4.49
C ILE A 75 -22.09 -5.52 5.10
N ASN A 76 -23.19 -5.71 5.84
CA ASN A 76 -23.93 -4.63 6.51
C ASN A 76 -23.21 -4.12 7.76
N SER A 77 -22.20 -4.84 8.26
CA SER A 77 -21.36 -4.41 9.38
C SER A 77 -20.38 -3.32 8.98
N PHE A 78 -20.13 -3.13 7.68
CA PHE A 78 -19.26 -2.08 7.17
C PHE A 78 -19.95 -0.71 7.17
N LYS A 79 -19.36 0.23 7.88
CA LYS A 79 -19.79 1.64 7.96
C LYS A 79 -18.64 2.55 7.58
N PHE A 80 -18.96 3.72 7.04
CA PHE A 80 -17.97 4.72 6.66
C PHE A 80 -18.49 6.14 6.87
N ASN A 81 -17.57 7.10 7.04
CA ASN A 81 -17.88 8.52 7.11
C ASN A 81 -17.90 9.16 5.71
N ASN A 82 -18.85 10.05 5.45
CA ASN A 82 -18.98 10.76 4.18
C ASN A 82 -18.18 12.09 4.12
N LYS A 83 -17.44 12.44 5.17
CA LYS A 83 -16.60 13.65 5.27
C LYS A 83 -15.11 13.36 5.28
N ASP A 84 -14.66 12.27 5.86
CA ASP A 84 -13.24 11.97 6.06
C ASP A 84 -12.99 10.46 5.94
N PHE A 85 -11.72 10.08 6.04
CA PHE A 85 -11.35 8.68 6.12
C PHE A 85 -11.62 8.15 7.53
N HIS A 86 -12.78 7.51 7.68
CA HIS A 86 -13.13 6.71 8.83
C HIS A 86 -14.01 5.55 8.36
N VAL A 87 -13.55 4.34 8.64
CA VAL A 87 -14.21 3.07 8.35
C VAL A 87 -14.40 2.32 9.65
N GLN A 88 -15.54 1.64 9.78
CA GLN A 88 -15.87 0.79 10.90
C GLN A 88 -16.37 -0.57 10.40
N ILE A 89 -15.91 -1.65 11.02
CA ILE A 89 -16.40 -3.01 10.81
C ILE A 89 -16.65 -3.60 12.20
N GLU A 90 -17.91 -3.73 12.57
CA GLU A 90 -18.32 -4.06 13.95
C GLU A 90 -17.66 -3.09 14.98
N ASN A 91 -16.91 -3.62 15.94
CA ASN A 91 -16.19 -2.85 16.97
C ASN A 91 -14.81 -2.34 16.51
N ASN A 92 -14.42 -2.58 15.26
CA ASN A 92 -13.12 -2.21 14.73
C ASN A 92 -13.22 -0.87 14.01
N HIS A 93 -12.28 0.04 14.26
CA HIS A 93 -12.26 1.38 13.66
C HIS A 93 -10.92 1.65 12.99
N PHE A 94 -10.98 2.20 11.79
CA PHE A 94 -9.82 2.47 10.94
C PHE A 94 -9.94 3.88 10.38
N TYR A 95 -8.94 4.70 10.65
CA TYR A 95 -8.95 6.10 10.25
C TYR A 95 -7.51 6.60 10.05
N ARG A 96 -7.37 7.79 9.45
CA ARG A 96 -6.07 8.36 9.10
C ARG A 96 -5.08 8.44 10.28
N ASN A 97 -5.60 8.66 11.49
CA ASN A 97 -4.83 8.94 12.69
C ASN A 97 -4.79 7.78 13.69
N GLY A 98 -5.25 6.59 13.32
CA GLY A 98 -5.22 5.46 14.25
C GLY A 98 -6.06 4.26 13.82
N ILE A 99 -5.93 3.21 14.63
CA ILE A 99 -6.71 1.98 14.51
C ILE A 99 -7.17 1.53 15.89
N MET A 100 -8.38 0.98 15.96
CA MET A 100 -8.90 0.26 17.13
C MET A 100 -9.36 -1.12 16.68
N LEU A 101 -8.85 -2.15 17.35
CA LEU A 101 -9.05 -3.56 17.00
C LEU A 101 -9.75 -4.30 18.14
N ASP A 102 -10.74 -5.09 17.73
CA ASP A 102 -11.45 -6.08 18.53
C ASP A 102 -11.78 -7.28 17.60
N LEU A 103 -10.74 -8.00 17.20
CA LEU A 103 -10.81 -9.12 16.29
C LEU A 103 -10.84 -10.43 17.07
N LYS A 104 -11.77 -11.31 16.72
CA LYS A 104 -11.89 -12.62 17.33
C LYS A 104 -12.31 -13.66 16.30
N ASN A 105 -11.59 -14.77 16.26
CA ASN A 105 -12.01 -16.00 15.59
C ASN A 105 -11.72 -17.20 16.52
N GLU A 106 -11.89 -18.43 16.01
CA GLU A 106 -11.67 -19.66 16.80
C GLU A 106 -10.24 -19.79 17.35
N ASN A 107 -9.25 -19.20 16.68
CA ASN A 107 -7.83 -19.45 16.93
C ASN A 107 -7.01 -18.20 17.30
N SER A 108 -7.61 -17.01 17.24
CA SER A 108 -6.91 -15.74 17.48
C SER A 108 -7.85 -14.69 18.07
N LEU A 109 -7.35 -14.02 19.10
CA LEU A 109 -7.92 -12.83 19.71
C LEU A 109 -6.92 -11.68 19.58
N ILE A 110 -7.25 -10.67 18.78
CA ILE A 110 -6.41 -9.49 18.56
C ILE A 110 -7.18 -8.26 19.04
N LYS A 111 -6.66 -7.58 20.05
CA LYS A 111 -7.25 -6.35 20.60
C LYS A 111 -6.20 -5.27 20.73
N GLY A 112 -6.57 -4.01 20.57
CA GLY A 112 -5.62 -2.92 20.81
C GLY A 112 -6.06 -1.63 20.18
N GLU A 113 -5.33 -0.59 20.52
CA GLU A 113 -5.54 0.75 19.98
C GLU A 113 -4.18 1.37 19.69
N LEU A 114 -4.04 1.91 18.49
CA LEU A 114 -2.88 2.67 18.07
C LEU A 114 -3.33 4.06 17.62
N SER A 115 -2.64 5.09 18.10
CA SER A 115 -2.74 6.45 17.61
C SER A 115 -1.54 6.79 16.75
N PHE A 116 -1.75 7.57 15.69
CA PHE A 116 -0.70 7.97 14.76
C PHE A 116 -0.42 9.46 14.86
N ASN A 117 0.84 9.78 15.15
CA ASN A 117 1.35 11.15 15.33
C ASN A 117 2.39 11.47 14.25
N ASN A 118 2.80 12.74 14.17
CA ASN A 118 3.82 13.21 13.21
C ASN A 118 3.56 12.71 11.78
N ILE A 119 2.29 12.71 11.38
CA ILE A 119 1.83 12.16 10.10
C ILE A 119 2.41 12.99 8.95
N VAL A 120 3.09 12.31 8.04
CA VAL A 120 3.51 12.85 6.75
C VAL A 120 2.50 12.37 5.69
N PRO A 121 1.53 13.22 5.29
CA PRO A 121 0.54 12.83 4.31
C PRO A 121 1.12 12.85 2.89
N PHE A 122 0.48 12.13 1.97
CA PHE A 122 0.81 12.32 0.56
C PHE A 122 0.40 13.72 0.07
N PRO A 123 1.27 14.46 -0.64
CA PRO A 123 0.97 15.82 -1.07
C PRO A 123 -0.12 15.83 -2.14
N LYS A 124 -1.20 16.57 -1.88
CA LYS A 124 -2.31 16.75 -2.81
C LYS A 124 -2.19 18.07 -3.55
N LYS A 125 -2.41 18.05 -4.87
CA LYS A 125 -2.58 19.25 -5.70
C LYS A 125 -3.93 19.18 -6.40
N PHE A 126 -4.43 20.33 -6.86
CA PHE A 126 -5.73 20.40 -7.52
C PHE A 126 -5.86 19.41 -8.70
N PHE A 127 -4.82 19.30 -9.53
CA PHE A 127 -4.76 18.37 -10.67
C PHE A 127 -4.08 17.02 -10.34
N ASN A 128 -3.60 16.84 -9.12
CA ASN A 128 -2.96 15.60 -8.65
C ASN A 128 -3.50 15.28 -7.24
N PRO A 129 -4.73 14.76 -7.13
CA PRO A 129 -5.39 14.54 -5.85
C PRO A 129 -4.75 13.41 -5.02
N GLY A 130 -3.88 12.60 -5.62
CA GLY A 130 -3.11 11.56 -4.97
C GLY A 130 -1.96 11.08 -5.86
N ILE A 131 -1.36 9.94 -5.50
CA ILE A 131 -0.19 9.36 -6.17
C ILE A 131 -0.40 9.06 -7.65
N MET A 132 -1.61 8.68 -8.05
CA MET A 132 -1.98 8.45 -9.45
C MET A 132 -2.02 9.73 -10.28
N GLY A 133 -1.89 10.91 -9.67
CA GLY A 133 -1.87 12.19 -10.38
C GLY A 133 -3.11 12.39 -11.24
N PRO A 134 -2.96 12.75 -12.53
CA PRO A 134 -4.11 12.92 -13.43
C PRO A 134 -4.91 11.63 -13.66
N PHE A 135 -4.32 10.45 -13.46
CA PHE A 135 -5.03 9.17 -13.65
C PHE A 135 -6.13 8.96 -12.61
N SER A 136 -6.13 9.68 -11.49
CA SER A 136 -7.25 9.67 -10.54
C SER A 136 -8.59 10.11 -11.15
N PHE A 137 -8.57 10.85 -12.26
CA PHE A 137 -9.77 11.33 -12.95
C PHE A 137 -10.25 10.39 -14.07
N ILE A 138 -9.46 9.38 -14.45
CA ILE A 138 -9.82 8.46 -15.52
C ILE A 138 -10.85 7.47 -14.99
N PRO A 139 -12.04 7.35 -15.58
CA PRO A 139 -13.05 6.40 -15.12
C PRO A 139 -12.73 4.96 -15.56
N PHE A 140 -13.30 4.00 -14.85
CA PHE A 140 -13.29 2.56 -15.19
C PHE A 140 -11.91 1.88 -15.20
N MET A 141 -10.93 2.41 -14.48
CA MET A 141 -9.69 1.65 -14.23
C MET A 141 -10.03 0.40 -13.41
N GLU A 142 -9.32 -0.70 -13.67
CA GLU A 142 -9.53 -1.95 -12.95
C GLU A 142 -9.19 -1.81 -11.46
N CYS A 143 -8.16 -1.03 -11.16
CA CYS A 143 -7.64 -0.74 -9.84
C CYS A 143 -7.20 0.71 -9.80
N TYR A 144 -7.58 1.40 -8.73
CA TYR A 144 -7.06 2.69 -8.35
C TYR A 144 -6.27 2.53 -7.06
N HIS A 145 -5.25 3.37 -6.91
CA HIS A 145 -4.28 3.33 -5.84
C HIS A 145 -4.15 4.71 -5.19
N GLY A 146 -4.00 4.75 -3.87
CA GLY A 146 -3.88 5.98 -3.10
C GLY A 146 -2.97 5.82 -1.89
N ILE A 147 -2.08 6.80 -1.68
CA ILE A 147 -1.28 6.90 -0.46
C ILE A 147 -1.98 7.82 0.53
N VAL A 148 -2.20 7.33 1.74
CA VAL A 148 -2.83 8.09 2.83
C VAL A 148 -1.74 8.73 3.69
N ASN A 149 -0.89 7.90 4.31
CA ASN A 149 0.24 8.33 5.13
C ASN A 149 1.53 7.75 4.54
N ILE A 150 2.46 8.60 4.11
CA ILE A 150 3.80 8.18 3.67
C ILE A 150 4.61 7.67 4.87
N HIS A 151 4.42 8.33 6.02
CA HIS A 151 5.06 8.00 7.28
C HIS A 151 4.20 8.53 8.42
N HIS A 152 4.26 7.89 9.57
CA HIS A 152 3.74 8.39 10.84
C HIS A 152 4.44 7.66 11.99
N GLU A 153 4.49 8.29 13.15
CA GLU A 153 4.88 7.66 14.40
C GLU A 153 3.68 7.00 15.06
N ILE A 154 3.92 5.91 15.77
CA ILE A 154 2.87 5.11 16.41
C ILE A 154 2.97 5.26 17.94
N GLU A 155 1.81 5.38 18.58
CA GLU A 155 1.61 5.30 20.02
C GLU A 155 0.59 4.21 20.33
N GLY A 156 0.87 3.32 21.29
CA GLY A 156 -0.08 2.31 21.75
C GLY A 156 0.37 0.86 21.54
N LYS A 157 -0.56 -0.07 21.78
CA LYS A 157 -0.28 -1.52 21.87
C LYS A 157 -1.34 -2.35 21.19
N ILE A 158 -0.92 -3.48 20.63
CA ILE A 158 -1.79 -4.56 20.17
C ILE A 158 -1.50 -5.80 21.01
N PHE A 159 -2.55 -6.49 21.42
CA PHE A 159 -2.50 -7.73 22.17
C PHE A 159 -3.00 -8.87 21.29
N GLU A 160 -2.16 -9.87 21.05
CA GLU A 160 -2.57 -11.13 20.44
C GLU A 160 -2.57 -12.23 21.49
N ASN A 161 -3.73 -12.86 21.74
CA ASN A 161 -3.89 -13.93 22.72
C ASN A 161 -3.28 -13.58 24.09
N ASN A 162 -3.50 -12.33 24.54
CA ASN A 162 -2.95 -11.71 25.76
C ASN A 162 -1.45 -11.37 25.74
N THR A 163 -0.73 -11.63 24.65
CA THR A 163 0.65 -11.19 24.47
C THR A 163 0.66 -9.78 23.88
N GLY A 164 1.10 -8.79 24.67
CA GLY A 164 1.15 -7.40 24.26
C GLY A 164 2.40 -7.07 23.44
N ILE A 165 2.20 -6.46 22.28
CA ILE A 165 3.22 -5.89 21.42
C ILE A 165 3.10 -4.36 21.51
N ASP A 166 4.19 -3.71 21.90
CA ASP A 166 4.27 -2.26 22.02
C ASP A 166 4.77 -1.66 20.71
N PHE A 167 3.92 -0.85 20.06
CA PHE A 167 4.28 -0.16 18.82
C PHE A 167 4.72 1.29 19.08
N THR A 168 4.74 1.73 20.34
CA THR A 168 5.15 3.08 20.73
C THR A 168 6.53 3.44 20.18
N SER A 169 6.64 4.64 19.61
CA SER A 169 7.83 5.14 18.91
C SER A 169 8.27 4.29 17.70
N GLY A 170 7.38 3.42 17.22
CA GLY A 170 7.50 2.74 15.93
C GLY A 170 7.00 3.63 14.78
N TYR A 171 7.13 3.15 13.54
CA TYR A 171 6.64 3.87 12.37
C TYR A 171 5.64 3.06 11.57
N GLY A 172 4.78 3.77 10.85
CA GLY A 172 3.83 3.14 9.95
C GLY A 172 3.63 3.85 8.62
N TYR A 173 2.91 3.16 7.75
CA TYR A 173 2.55 3.58 6.40
C TYR A 173 1.11 3.17 6.12
N ILE A 174 0.37 4.00 5.38
CA ILE A 174 -1.01 3.69 5.00
C ILE A 174 -1.21 3.97 3.52
N GLU A 175 -1.67 2.94 2.80
CA GLU A 175 -2.15 3.06 1.42
C GLU A 175 -3.52 2.42 1.26
N LYS A 176 -4.05 2.51 0.06
CA LYS A 176 -5.41 2.09 -0.24
C LYS A 176 -5.56 1.75 -1.71
N ASP A 177 -6.25 0.64 -1.96
CA ASP A 177 -6.66 0.24 -3.30
C ASP A 177 -8.18 0.07 -3.38
N TRP A 178 -8.73 0.40 -4.55
CA TRP A 178 -10.15 0.18 -4.83
C TRP A 178 -10.39 0.00 -6.32
N GLY A 179 -11.44 -0.74 -6.68
CA GLY A 179 -11.74 -0.99 -8.08
C GLY A 179 -12.47 -2.30 -8.26
N LYS A 180 -12.28 -2.93 -9.43
CA LYS A 180 -12.86 -4.22 -9.77
C LYS A 180 -11.89 -5.38 -9.48
N SER A 181 -10.62 -5.25 -9.84
CA SER A 181 -9.62 -6.29 -9.68
C SER A 181 -8.24 -5.68 -9.51
N PHE A 182 -7.34 -6.38 -8.84
CA PHE A 182 -5.92 -6.09 -9.00
C PHE A 182 -5.46 -6.43 -10.42
N PRO A 183 -4.38 -5.77 -10.91
CA PRO A 183 -3.79 -6.05 -12.22
C PRO A 183 -3.44 -7.52 -12.44
N GLU A 184 -3.27 -7.92 -13.69
CA GLU A 184 -2.81 -9.28 -14.04
C GLU A 184 -1.41 -9.55 -13.46
N ALA A 185 -0.51 -8.60 -13.67
CA ALA A 185 0.85 -8.60 -13.16
C ALA A 185 1.22 -7.23 -12.59
N TRP A 186 1.98 -7.22 -11.50
CA TRP A 186 2.53 -6.02 -10.89
C TRP A 186 3.76 -6.32 -10.05
N ILE A 187 4.52 -5.26 -9.80
CA ILE A 187 5.52 -5.21 -8.74
C ILE A 187 5.14 -4.04 -7.84
N TRP A 188 5.17 -4.24 -6.54
CA TRP A 188 4.99 -3.19 -5.54
C TRP A 188 6.12 -3.26 -4.52
N LEU A 189 6.64 -2.10 -4.13
CA LEU A 189 7.70 -1.95 -3.15
C LEU A 189 7.40 -0.73 -2.29
N GLN A 190 7.54 -0.87 -0.97
CA GLN A 190 7.45 0.25 -0.04
C GLN A 190 8.42 0.08 1.13
N SER A 191 9.16 1.15 1.44
CA SER A 191 9.94 1.22 2.68
C SER A 191 9.93 2.62 3.26
N ASN A 192 9.81 2.72 4.57
CA ASN A 192 9.95 3.96 5.34
C ASN A 192 10.79 3.72 6.62
N HIS A 193 11.61 2.67 6.58
CA HIS A 193 12.45 2.19 7.68
C HIS A 193 13.89 2.12 7.24
N PHE A 194 14.48 3.29 7.02
CA PHE A 194 15.87 3.41 6.64
C PHE A 194 16.78 3.46 7.87
N THR A 195 18.08 3.26 7.65
CA THR A 195 19.10 3.56 8.66
C THR A 195 19.19 5.06 8.93
N GLN A 196 18.90 5.89 7.93
CA GLN A 196 18.67 7.32 8.08
C GLN A 196 17.19 7.63 8.36
N ASP A 197 16.95 8.63 9.20
CA ASP A 197 15.60 9.10 9.49
C ASP A 197 14.96 9.83 8.30
N ASN A 198 13.63 9.95 8.33
CA ASN A 198 12.84 10.72 7.35
C ASN A 198 12.99 10.32 5.88
N ILE A 199 13.42 9.08 5.61
CA ILE A 199 13.45 8.53 4.27
C ILE A 199 12.23 7.64 4.04
N SER A 200 11.60 7.78 2.88
CA SER A 200 10.53 6.86 2.46
C SER A 200 10.56 6.68 0.96
N VAL A 201 10.42 5.45 0.50
CA VAL A 201 10.37 5.09 -0.91
C VAL A 201 9.16 4.24 -1.18
N MET A 202 8.54 4.46 -2.33
CA MET A 202 7.54 3.57 -2.88
C MET A 202 7.81 3.42 -4.37
N PHE A 203 7.59 2.23 -4.89
CA PHE A 203 7.60 1.94 -6.31
C PHE A 203 6.49 0.94 -6.62
N SER A 204 5.74 1.19 -7.68
CA SER A 204 4.80 0.25 -8.24
C SER A 204 4.82 0.33 -9.76
N ILE A 205 4.77 -0.83 -10.40
CA ILE A 205 4.55 -0.96 -11.84
C ILE A 205 3.48 -2.02 -12.07
N ALA A 206 2.54 -1.73 -12.97
CA ALA A 206 1.46 -2.63 -13.28
C ALA A 206 1.07 -2.54 -14.76
N LYS A 207 0.52 -3.64 -15.27
CA LYS A 207 -0.13 -3.70 -16.57
C LYS A 207 -1.59 -3.32 -16.41
N ILE A 208 -1.98 -2.17 -16.95
CA ILE A 208 -3.31 -1.60 -16.78
C ILE A 208 -4.11 -1.79 -18.09
N PRO A 209 -5.30 -2.43 -18.05
CA PRO A 209 -6.22 -2.49 -19.17
C PRO A 209 -6.64 -1.11 -19.64
N TRP A 210 -6.60 -0.90 -20.95
CA TRP A 210 -7.01 0.32 -21.60
C TRP A 210 -7.87 0.01 -22.83
N PHE A 211 -9.19 0.01 -22.63
CA PHE A 211 -10.17 -0.40 -23.63
C PHE A 211 -9.86 -1.78 -24.23
N ARG A 212 -9.42 -1.84 -25.49
CA ARG A 212 -9.07 -3.06 -26.23
C ARG A 212 -7.56 -3.37 -26.20
N SER A 213 -6.79 -2.60 -25.44
CA SER A 213 -5.34 -2.75 -25.28
C SER A 213 -4.97 -2.71 -23.79
N HIS A 214 -3.68 -2.62 -23.50
CA HIS A 214 -3.12 -2.43 -22.16
C HIS A 214 -1.97 -1.42 -22.25
N PHE A 215 -1.64 -0.75 -21.14
CA PHE A 215 -0.41 0.00 -21.01
C PHE A 215 0.30 -0.34 -19.69
N THR A 216 1.62 -0.26 -19.70
CA THR A 216 2.42 -0.39 -18.48
C THR A 216 2.55 0.97 -17.83
N GLY A 217 1.95 1.13 -16.65
CA GLY A 217 2.05 2.33 -15.83
C GLY A 217 2.94 2.08 -14.63
N PHE A 218 3.71 3.09 -14.22
CA PHE A 218 4.46 3.04 -12.96
C PHE A 218 4.32 4.32 -12.16
N LEU A 219 4.39 4.16 -10.85
CA LEU A 219 4.33 5.20 -9.83
C LEU A 219 5.49 4.99 -8.86
N SER A 220 6.16 6.07 -8.48
CA SER A 220 7.20 6.02 -7.47
C SER A 220 7.41 7.39 -6.84
N PHE A 221 7.82 7.38 -5.59
CA PHE A 221 8.37 8.55 -4.95
C PHE A 221 9.58 8.16 -4.09
N LEU A 222 10.49 9.12 -3.93
CA LEU A 222 11.50 9.09 -2.87
C LEU A 222 11.33 10.36 -2.03
N ARG A 223 11.08 10.18 -0.73
CA ARG A 223 11.10 11.23 0.27
C ARG A 223 12.47 11.27 0.93
N ILE A 224 13.06 12.45 1.00
CA ILE A 224 14.26 12.75 1.79
C ILE A 224 13.90 13.97 2.64
N ASP A 225 13.88 13.81 3.96
CA ASP A 225 13.43 14.84 4.90
C ASP A 225 12.02 15.37 4.58
N ASN A 226 11.94 16.61 4.10
CA ASN A 226 10.67 17.26 3.75
C ASN A 226 10.42 17.30 2.23
N GLU A 227 11.38 16.85 1.42
CA GLU A 227 11.24 16.85 -0.03
C GLU A 227 10.73 15.49 -0.53
N ILE A 228 9.73 15.53 -1.42
CA ILE A 228 9.18 14.34 -2.09
C ILE A 228 9.46 14.46 -3.58
N LEU A 229 10.32 13.57 -4.08
CA LEU A 229 10.69 13.46 -5.48
C LEU A 229 9.78 12.45 -6.16
N MET A 230 8.99 12.93 -7.12
CA MET A 230 7.99 12.13 -7.85
C MET A 230 8.54 11.56 -9.16
N PHE A 231 8.40 10.26 -9.34
CA PHE A 231 8.75 9.53 -10.56
C PHE A 231 7.55 8.70 -11.02
N ALA A 232 6.84 9.13 -12.04
CA ALA A 232 5.70 8.39 -12.56
C ALA A 232 5.60 8.53 -14.07
N THR A 233 4.85 7.64 -14.71
CA THR A 233 4.59 7.71 -16.16
C THR A 233 4.07 9.10 -16.57
N TYR A 234 3.20 9.72 -15.76
CA TYR A 234 2.63 11.04 -16.05
C TYR A 234 3.58 12.22 -15.75
N THR A 235 4.72 12.02 -15.07
CA THR A 235 5.73 13.08 -14.86
C THR A 235 6.79 13.10 -15.96
N GLY A 236 6.71 12.18 -16.94
CA GLY A 236 7.72 12.02 -17.99
C GLY A 236 8.95 11.24 -17.54
N ALA A 237 8.95 10.70 -16.31
CA ALA A 237 9.99 9.77 -15.87
C ALA A 237 9.93 8.48 -16.69
N LYS A 238 11.08 7.82 -16.86
CA LYS A 238 11.23 6.60 -17.64
C LYS A 238 12.01 5.55 -16.87
N ILE A 239 11.48 4.34 -16.81
CA ILE A 239 12.24 3.16 -16.38
C ILE A 239 13.36 2.93 -17.42
N LYS A 240 14.57 2.75 -16.92
CA LYS A 240 15.80 2.49 -17.69
C LYS A 240 16.31 1.08 -17.49
N LYS A 241 16.03 0.50 -16.33
CA LYS A 241 16.32 -0.89 -16.00
C LYS A 241 15.19 -1.41 -15.14
N LEU A 242 14.73 -2.63 -15.42
CA LEU A 242 13.87 -3.38 -14.51
C LEU A 242 14.14 -4.87 -14.74
N GLU A 243 14.60 -5.55 -13.70
CA GLU A 243 14.82 -7.00 -13.72
C GLU A 243 14.47 -7.59 -12.34
N TYR A 244 13.79 -8.73 -12.32
CA TYR A 244 13.61 -9.53 -11.11
C TYR A 244 14.22 -10.93 -11.31
N LYS A 245 15.34 -11.20 -10.65
CA LYS A 245 16.06 -12.47 -10.81
C LYS A 245 16.68 -12.89 -9.49
N ASN A 246 16.61 -14.19 -9.18
CA ASN A 246 17.18 -14.76 -7.96
C ASN A 246 16.75 -14.00 -6.69
N ASN A 247 15.47 -13.65 -6.59
CA ASN A 247 14.90 -12.86 -5.49
C ASN A 247 15.46 -11.43 -5.37
N ILE A 248 16.07 -10.89 -6.43
CA ILE A 248 16.57 -9.52 -6.46
C ILE A 248 15.79 -8.74 -7.51
N LEU A 249 15.11 -7.67 -7.07
CA LEU A 249 14.52 -6.65 -7.92
C LEU A 249 15.54 -5.54 -8.12
N ASP A 250 15.91 -5.25 -9.37
CA ASP A 250 16.81 -4.17 -9.75
C ASP A 250 16.07 -3.19 -10.67
N VAL A 251 15.88 -1.95 -10.21
CA VAL A 251 15.11 -0.91 -10.90
C VAL A 251 15.95 0.35 -11.01
N SER A 252 15.98 0.94 -12.21
CA SER A 252 16.52 2.28 -12.44
C SER A 252 15.47 3.14 -13.13
N ILE A 253 15.15 4.30 -12.55
CA ILE A 253 14.18 5.26 -13.07
C ILE A 253 14.89 6.59 -13.31
N SER A 254 14.75 7.12 -14.52
CA SER A 254 15.33 8.40 -14.92
C SER A 254 14.26 9.48 -15.07
N SER A 255 14.62 10.69 -14.67
CA SER A 255 13.90 11.94 -14.95
C SER A 255 14.88 12.98 -15.49
N SER A 256 14.38 14.17 -15.81
CA SER A 256 15.22 15.28 -16.28
C SER A 256 16.24 15.76 -15.24
N LYS A 257 15.95 15.59 -13.95
CA LYS A 257 16.79 16.05 -12.83
C LYS A 257 17.52 14.93 -12.10
N TYR A 258 16.91 13.77 -11.96
CA TYR A 258 17.45 12.68 -11.14
C TYR A 258 17.37 11.30 -11.79
N ILE A 259 18.26 10.42 -11.36
CA ILE A 259 18.20 8.97 -11.56
C ILE A 259 18.01 8.32 -10.20
N LEU A 260 16.95 7.54 -10.05
CA LEU A 260 16.63 6.75 -8.87
C LEU A 260 16.93 5.28 -9.15
N GLU A 261 17.85 4.70 -8.41
CA GLU A 261 18.16 3.28 -8.44
C GLU A 261 17.66 2.62 -7.16
N MET A 262 17.00 1.47 -7.30
CA MET A 262 16.49 0.65 -6.21
C MET A 262 16.88 -0.79 -6.45
N LYS A 263 17.55 -1.40 -5.47
CA LYS A 263 17.89 -2.82 -5.49
C LYS A 263 17.30 -3.49 -4.26
N ALA A 264 16.26 -4.29 -4.44
CA ALA A 264 15.53 -4.92 -3.35
C ALA A 264 15.74 -6.43 -3.33
N THR A 265 15.96 -6.98 -2.14
CA THR A 265 16.08 -8.43 -1.94
C THR A 265 14.77 -8.95 -1.35
N PHE A 266 14.07 -9.79 -2.10
CA PHE A 266 12.88 -10.50 -1.66
C PHE A 266 13.24 -11.51 -0.57
N SER A 267 12.64 -11.36 0.61
CA SER A 267 12.76 -12.29 1.72
C SER A 267 11.50 -13.19 1.80
N LYS A 268 11.31 -13.96 2.88
CA LYS A 268 10.08 -14.75 3.04
C LYS A 268 8.83 -13.84 3.05
N GLY A 269 7.75 -14.33 2.46
CA GLY A 269 6.46 -13.64 2.42
C GLY A 269 5.32 -14.44 3.07
N GLY A 270 4.26 -13.75 3.44
CA GLY A 270 2.97 -14.35 3.81
C GLY A 270 2.06 -14.49 2.58
N ILE A 271 1.17 -15.48 2.60
CA ILE A 271 0.15 -15.64 1.55
C ILE A 271 -1.11 -14.90 1.96
N LEU A 272 -1.43 -13.81 1.27
CA LEU A 272 -2.64 -13.03 1.51
C LEU A 272 -3.66 -13.15 0.38
N LYS A 273 -4.91 -12.84 0.70
CA LYS A 273 -6.00 -12.73 -0.26
C LYS A 273 -5.96 -11.39 -0.97
N ALA A 274 -6.12 -11.41 -2.29
CA ALA A 274 -6.18 -10.27 -3.19
C ALA A 274 -7.44 -10.31 -4.09
N PRO A 275 -7.92 -9.14 -4.54
CA PRO A 275 -9.19 -9.05 -5.26
C PRO A 275 -9.09 -9.47 -6.73
N LYS A 276 -10.07 -10.26 -7.18
CA LYS A 276 -10.34 -10.63 -8.57
C LYS A 276 -11.85 -10.53 -8.82
N ASN A 277 -12.26 -9.61 -9.68
CA ASN A 277 -13.67 -9.32 -9.98
C ASN A 277 -14.51 -8.99 -8.73
N GLY A 278 -13.94 -8.23 -7.79
CA GLY A 278 -14.57 -7.81 -6.54
C GLY A 278 -14.49 -8.82 -5.41
N MET A 279 -14.00 -10.03 -5.69
CA MET A 279 -13.90 -11.13 -4.74
C MET A 279 -12.46 -11.35 -4.27
N MET A 280 -12.25 -11.69 -3.00
CA MET A 280 -10.93 -11.88 -2.40
C MET A 280 -10.41 -13.32 -2.62
N ASP A 281 -10.26 -13.70 -3.89
CA ASP A 281 -10.12 -15.11 -4.30
C ASP A 281 -8.72 -15.46 -4.83
N ARG A 282 -7.85 -14.45 -5.01
CA ARG A 282 -6.48 -14.66 -5.51
C ARG A 282 -5.53 -14.71 -4.34
N ASP A 283 -4.68 -15.72 -4.30
CA ASP A 283 -3.56 -15.77 -3.35
C ASP A 283 -2.34 -15.06 -3.97
N ILE A 284 -1.72 -14.19 -3.18
CA ILE A 284 -0.47 -13.50 -3.54
C ILE A 284 0.53 -13.62 -2.40
N SER A 285 1.82 -13.59 -2.74
CA SER A 285 2.91 -13.57 -1.78
C SER A 285 3.42 -12.15 -1.61
N GLU A 286 3.37 -11.64 -0.39
CA GLU A 286 3.95 -10.36 -0.01
C GLU A 286 5.01 -10.60 1.07
N SER A 287 6.21 -10.05 0.86
CA SER A 287 7.17 -9.89 1.96
C SER A 287 7.05 -8.48 2.52
N ILE A 288 6.98 -8.37 3.85
CA ILE A 288 7.12 -7.10 4.58
C ILE A 288 8.41 -7.07 5.42
N THR A 289 9.32 -8.02 5.19
CA THR A 289 10.63 -8.12 5.86
C THR A 289 11.81 -7.98 4.89
N SER A 290 11.54 -7.56 3.65
CA SER A 290 12.57 -7.40 2.63
C SER A 290 13.53 -6.25 2.93
N ALA A 291 14.62 -6.16 2.18
CA ALA A 291 15.53 -5.00 2.23
C ALA A 291 15.59 -4.32 0.87
N VAL A 292 15.83 -3.00 0.85
CA VAL A 292 16.03 -2.21 -0.36
C VAL A 292 17.20 -1.25 -0.19
N GLU A 293 18.17 -1.33 -1.09
CA GLU A 293 19.17 -0.29 -1.28
C GLU A 293 18.63 0.75 -2.25
N VAL A 294 18.73 2.03 -1.89
CA VAL A 294 18.26 3.15 -2.70
C VAL A 294 19.43 4.10 -2.95
N LYS A 295 19.64 4.47 -4.22
CA LYS A 295 20.59 5.52 -4.62
C LYS A 295 19.89 6.54 -5.51
N LEU A 296 20.14 7.81 -5.23
CA LEU A 296 19.67 8.93 -6.04
C LEU A 296 20.88 9.67 -6.61
N TYR A 297 20.87 9.94 -7.90
CA TYR A 297 21.92 10.69 -8.58
C TYR A 297 21.34 11.91 -9.27
N ASP A 298 22.11 12.99 -9.34
CA ASP A 298 21.81 14.11 -10.22
C ASP A 298 22.03 13.68 -11.68
N SER A 299 21.02 13.86 -12.54
CA SER A 299 21.02 13.36 -13.92
C SER A 299 22.13 13.97 -14.77
N LYS A 300 22.57 15.22 -14.48
CA LYS A 300 23.56 15.95 -15.27
C LYS A 300 24.98 15.62 -14.85
N SER A 301 25.27 15.78 -13.56
CA SER A 301 26.60 15.60 -12.98
C SER A 301 26.94 14.15 -12.65
N LYS A 302 25.93 13.27 -12.59
CA LYS A 302 26.04 11.87 -12.15
C LYS A 302 26.54 11.70 -10.72
N LYS A 303 26.56 12.77 -9.92
CA LYS A 303 26.93 12.72 -8.52
C LYS A 303 25.81 12.09 -7.70
N VAL A 304 26.19 11.29 -6.70
CA VAL A 304 25.27 10.74 -5.70
C VAL A 304 24.73 11.89 -4.86
N VAL A 305 23.41 12.01 -4.83
CA VAL A 305 22.65 12.94 -3.99
C VAL A 305 22.22 12.25 -2.70
N PHE A 306 21.87 10.96 -2.77
CA PHE A 306 21.47 10.15 -1.62
C PHE A 306 21.84 8.69 -1.83
N SER A 307 22.16 7.99 -0.73
CA SER A 307 22.34 6.54 -0.69
C SER A 307 21.88 6.05 0.68
N GLY A 308 21.01 5.04 0.72
CA GLY A 308 20.51 4.49 1.97
C GLY A 308 19.98 3.08 1.81
N GLU A 309 19.82 2.38 2.94
CA GLU A 309 19.27 1.04 3.02
C GLU A 309 18.00 1.06 3.87
N GLY A 310 16.91 0.58 3.29
CA GLY A 310 15.62 0.37 3.95
C GLY A 310 15.45 -1.09 4.35
N LEU A 311 15.13 -1.34 5.61
CA LEU A 311 14.77 -2.66 6.14
C LEU A 311 13.26 -2.78 6.27
N ASN A 312 12.76 -3.99 6.57
CA ASN A 312 11.32 -4.26 6.70
C ASN A 312 10.51 -3.70 5.52
N THR A 313 11.05 -3.87 4.32
CA THR A 313 10.50 -3.40 3.06
C THR A 313 9.34 -4.30 2.67
N GLY A 314 8.23 -3.67 2.29
CA GLY A 314 7.11 -4.32 1.61
C GLY A 314 7.53 -4.59 0.17
N LEU A 315 7.35 -5.81 -0.32
CA LEU A 315 7.68 -6.22 -1.68
C LEU A 315 6.72 -7.31 -2.15
N GLU A 316 6.07 -7.03 -3.27
CA GLU A 316 5.22 -7.95 -4.01
C GLU A 316 5.74 -8.07 -5.44
N VAL A 317 5.81 -9.30 -5.94
CA VAL A 317 6.15 -9.60 -7.33
C VAL A 317 5.15 -10.64 -7.82
N VAL A 318 4.16 -10.20 -8.60
CA VAL A 318 2.99 -11.02 -8.91
C VAL A 318 2.72 -11.07 -10.41
N GLY A 319 2.42 -12.27 -10.92
CA GLY A 319 2.10 -12.53 -12.32
C GLY A 319 3.36 -12.64 -13.21
N ASP A 320 3.16 -12.55 -14.52
CA ASP A 320 4.26 -12.50 -15.50
C ASP A 320 4.92 -11.12 -15.47
N VAL A 321 5.91 -10.95 -14.60
CA VAL A 321 6.63 -9.67 -14.44
C VAL A 321 7.75 -9.48 -15.47
N GLU A 322 8.12 -10.53 -16.21
CA GLU A 322 9.15 -10.44 -17.26
C GLU A 322 8.71 -9.50 -18.39
N GLN A 323 7.39 -9.36 -18.61
CA GLN A 323 6.83 -8.38 -19.54
C GLN A 323 7.18 -6.91 -19.18
N PHE A 324 7.64 -6.65 -17.95
CA PHE A 324 8.09 -5.33 -17.52
C PHE A 324 9.58 -5.11 -17.72
N TYR A 325 10.35 -6.10 -18.16
CA TYR A 325 11.80 -5.98 -18.22
C TYR A 325 12.22 -4.98 -19.30
N PHE A 326 13.04 -4.02 -18.90
CA PHE A 326 13.67 -3.05 -19.78
C PHE A 326 15.18 -3.26 -19.69
N ASN A 327 15.78 -3.59 -20.84
CA ASN A 327 17.23 -3.69 -21.03
C ASN A 327 17.81 -2.39 -21.56
#